data_AF-G8JQA8-F1
#
_entry.id   AF-G8JQA8-F1
#
_cell.length_a   1.000
_cell.length_b   1.000
_cell.length_c   1.000
_cell.angle_alpha   90.00
_cell.angle_beta   90.00
_cell.angle_gamma   90.00
#
_symmetry.space_group_name_H-M   'P 1'
#
loop_
_entity.id
_entity.type
_entity.pdbx_description
1 polymer ?
#
loop_
_entity_poly.entity_id
_entity_poly.type
_entity_poly.pdbx_seq_one_letter_code
_entity_poly.pdbx_strand_id
1 'polypeptide(L)'
;MTVASEKMSSLTIVSVSETIYNNLITSMVQDIVSRITSQKQLLDSRYPDMSPLFYDPQGKLDIHGQPKIQESSIYFRCNNCDRDISANRYAAHLERCMSRGNRKT
;
A
#
# COMPACT_ATOMS: atom_id res chain seq x y z
N MET A 1 -30.99 34.96 26.89
CA MET A 1 -29.89 33.96 27.00
C MET A 1 -28.60 34.75 27.10
N THR A 2 -27.97 34.70 28.26
CA THR A 2 -26.78 35.51 28.61
C THR A 2 -25.57 35.00 27.86
N VAL A 3 -25.06 35.80 26.92
CA VAL A 3 -23.78 35.59 26.26
C VAL A 3 -22.70 35.71 27.33
N ALA A 4 -22.01 34.62 27.62
CA ALA A 4 -20.88 34.64 28.54
C ALA A 4 -19.81 35.57 27.96
N SER A 5 -19.50 36.63 28.69
CA SER A 5 -18.39 37.53 28.37
C SER A 5 -17.09 36.75 28.58
N GLU A 6 -16.50 36.25 27.49
CA GLU A 6 -15.15 35.70 27.51
C GLU A 6 -14.20 36.82 27.97
N LYS A 7 -13.62 36.66 29.16
CA LYS A 7 -12.50 37.47 29.60
C LYS A 7 -11.38 37.27 28.58
N MET A 8 -11.15 38.25 27.72
CA MET A 8 -9.98 38.32 26.86
C MET A 8 -8.74 38.22 27.76
N SER A 9 -8.05 37.08 27.72
CA SER A 9 -6.78 36.88 28.40
C SER A 9 -5.78 37.93 27.91
N SER A 10 -4.95 38.45 28.80
CA SER A 10 -3.97 39.48 28.43
C SER A 10 -3.06 38.94 27.33
N LEU A 11 -2.93 39.71 26.25
CA LEU A 11 -2.10 39.36 25.12
C LEU A 11 -0.63 39.36 25.56
N THR A 12 -0.08 38.17 25.78
CA THR A 12 1.34 37.94 26.09
C THR A 12 2.03 37.31 24.89
N ILE A 13 3.35 37.46 24.80
CA ILE A 13 4.17 36.79 23.77
C ILE A 13 3.90 35.28 23.76
N VAL A 14 3.69 34.68 24.95
CA VAL A 14 3.35 33.26 25.10
C VAL A 14 2.00 32.96 24.46
N SER A 15 0.94 33.69 24.80
CA SER A 15 -0.39 33.48 24.20
C SER A 15 -0.42 33.64 22.68
N VAL A 16 0.39 34.57 22.13
CA VAL A 16 0.52 34.75 20.68
C VAL A 16 1.28 33.57 20.05
N SER A 17 2.36 33.12 20.69
CA SER A 17 3.14 31.95 20.24
C SER A 17 2.31 30.67 20.24
N GLU A 18 1.50 30.46 21.29
CA GLU A 18 0.55 29.34 21.38
C GLU A 18 -0.51 29.42 20.29
N THR A 19 -1.03 30.62 20.00
CA THR A 19 -1.99 30.82 18.92
C THR A 19 -1.38 30.49 17.55
N ILE A 20 -0.16 30.93 17.28
CA ILE A 20 0.57 30.61 16.04
C ILE A 20 0.78 29.10 15.94
N TYR A 21 1.26 28.48 17.01
CA TYR A 21 1.46 27.03 17.07
C TYR A 21 0.15 26.28 16.78
N ASN A 22 -0.94 26.67 17.45
CA ASN A 22 -2.26 26.06 17.24
C ASN A 22 -2.74 26.23 15.80
N ASN A 23 -2.55 27.40 15.18
CA ASN A 23 -2.89 27.60 13.77
C ASN A 23 -2.09 26.68 12.84
N LEU A 24 -0.79 26.50 13.10
CA LEU A 24 0.06 25.60 12.32
C LEU A 24 -0.37 24.14 12.47
N ILE A 25 -0.53 23.67 13.71
CA ILE A 25 -0.92 22.28 13.99
C ILE A 25 -2.31 22.00 13.43
N THR A 26 -3.29 22.86 13.68
CA THR A 26 -4.65 22.64 13.19
C THR A 26 -4.72 22.64 11.67
N SER A 27 -4.00 23.54 10.99
CA SER A 27 -3.90 23.55 9.53
C SER A 27 -3.28 22.26 8.99
N MET A 28 -2.18 21.77 9.59
CA MET A 28 -1.57 20.49 9.20
C MET A 28 -2.49 19.30 9.43
N VAL A 29 -3.17 19.24 10.58
CA VAL A 29 -4.12 18.16 10.89
C VAL A 29 -5.28 18.19 9.91
N GLN A 30 -5.84 19.36 9.60
CA GLN A 30 -6.93 19.51 8.64
C GLN A 30 -6.53 19.08 7.24
N ASP A 31 -5.32 19.43 6.78
CA ASP A 31 -4.80 19.01 5.47
C ASP A 31 -4.64 17.47 5.40
N ILE A 32 -4.01 16.86 6.41
CA ILE A 32 -3.82 15.40 6.46
C ILE A 32 -5.18 14.69 6.45
N VAL A 33 -6.11 15.11 7.31
CA VAL A 33 -7.43 14.48 7.42
C VAL A 33 -8.21 14.63 6.12
N SER A 34 -8.22 15.81 5.51
CA SER A 34 -8.89 16.07 4.23
C SER A 34 -8.39 15.15 3.10
N ARG A 35 -7.07 14.94 3.02
CA ARG A 35 -6.47 14.05 2.02
C ARG A 35 -6.85 12.58 2.26
N ILE A 36 -6.79 12.13 3.51
CA ILE A 36 -7.10 10.73 3.85
C ILE A 36 -8.58 10.43 3.61
N THR A 37 -9.47 11.31 4.05
CA THR A 37 -10.93 11.09 3.93
C THR A 37 -11.38 11.12 2.47
N SER A 38 -10.87 12.07 1.67
CA SER A 38 -11.18 12.13 0.23
C SER A 38 -10.68 10.91 -0.52
N GLN A 39 -9.46 10.43 -0.22
CA GLN A 39 -8.91 9.21 -0.82
C GLN A 39 -9.73 7.97 -0.42
N LYS A 40 -10.08 7.84 0.86
CA LYS A 40 -10.92 6.74 1.35
C LYS A 40 -12.30 6.76 0.69
N GLN A 41 -12.94 7.92 0.63
CA GLN A 41 -14.25 8.07 -0.01
C GLN A 41 -14.21 7.68 -1.49
N LEU A 42 -13.15 8.06 -2.21
CA LEU A 42 -12.95 7.66 -3.60
C LEU A 42 -12.81 6.13 -3.74
N LEU A 43 -12.04 5.50 -2.87
CA LEU A 43 -11.84 4.04 -2.89
C LEU A 43 -13.14 3.31 -2.58
N ASP A 44 -13.85 3.72 -1.54
CA ASP A 44 -15.11 3.08 -1.11
C ASP A 44 -16.20 3.25 -2.19
N SER A 45 -16.25 4.41 -2.86
CA SER A 45 -17.17 4.62 -3.97
C SER A 45 -16.80 3.83 -5.23
N ARG A 46 -15.51 3.62 -5.49
CA ARG A 46 -15.02 2.93 -6.69
C ARG A 46 -15.09 1.42 -6.54
N TYR A 47 -14.83 0.90 -5.34
CA TYR A 47 -14.77 -0.51 -5.04
C TYR A 47 -15.59 -0.84 -3.77
N PRO A 48 -16.93 -0.94 -3.88
CA PRO A 48 -17.82 -1.12 -2.73
C PRO A 48 -17.55 -2.40 -1.92
N ASP A 49 -17.12 -3.47 -2.60
CA ASP A 49 -16.88 -4.78 -2.00
C ASP A 49 -15.39 -5.04 -1.70
N MET A 50 -14.56 -4.00 -1.69
CA MET A 50 -13.13 -4.14 -1.40
C MET A 50 -12.93 -4.52 0.07
N SER A 51 -12.52 -5.76 0.30
CA SER A 51 -12.10 -6.21 1.62
C SER A 51 -10.73 -5.61 1.98
N PRO A 52 -10.49 -5.25 3.26
CA PRO A 52 -9.17 -4.84 3.71
C PRO A 52 -8.16 -5.98 3.52
N LEU A 53 -6.90 -5.61 3.28
CA LEU A 53 -5.82 -6.58 3.18
C LEU A 53 -5.68 -7.36 4.49
N PHE A 54 -5.41 -8.66 4.38
CA PHE A 54 -5.19 -9.52 5.53
C PHE A 54 -3.85 -9.18 6.21
N TYR A 55 -3.87 -9.06 7.53
CA TYR A 55 -2.67 -8.84 8.35
C TYR A 55 -2.43 -10.06 9.24
N ASP A 56 -1.31 -10.75 9.01
CA ASP A 56 -0.86 -11.86 9.84
C ASP A 56 0.27 -11.41 10.79
N PRO A 57 0.06 -11.40 12.12
CA PRO A 57 1.13 -11.07 13.07
C PRO A 57 2.29 -12.09 13.06
N GLN A 58 2.07 -13.30 12.53
CA GLN A 58 3.10 -14.35 12.44
C GLN A 58 3.88 -14.34 11.12
N GLY A 59 3.44 -13.54 10.13
CA GLY A 59 4.10 -13.41 8.82
C GLY A 59 4.10 -14.69 7.96
N LYS A 60 3.16 -15.61 8.16
CA LYS A 60 3.02 -16.87 7.41
C LYS A 60 2.04 -16.76 6.26
N LEU A 61 1.05 -15.89 6.39
CA LEU A 61 0.01 -15.66 5.40
C LEU A 61 0.28 -14.39 4.59
N ASP A 62 -0.16 -14.40 3.34
CA ASP A 62 -0.08 -13.25 2.43
C ASP A 62 -1.21 -12.23 2.66
N ILE A 63 -1.28 -11.20 1.80
CA ILE A 63 -2.30 -10.14 1.85
C ILE A 63 -3.74 -10.63 1.64
N HIS A 64 -3.91 -11.87 1.17
CA HIS A 64 -5.20 -12.53 0.97
C HIS A 64 -5.47 -13.62 2.03
N GLY A 65 -4.61 -13.72 3.05
CA GLY A 65 -4.72 -14.73 4.10
C GLY A 65 -4.34 -16.14 3.64
N GLN A 66 -3.60 -16.27 2.53
CA GLN A 66 -3.18 -17.56 1.99
C GLN A 66 -1.74 -17.90 2.39
N PRO A 67 -1.43 -19.18 2.67
CA PRO A 67 -0.06 -19.60 2.95
C PRO A 67 0.80 -19.56 1.67
N LYS A 68 2.13 -19.46 1.84
CA LYS A 68 3.07 -19.53 0.72
C LYS A 68 2.84 -20.81 -0.10
N ILE A 69 2.55 -20.64 -1.38
CA ILE A 69 2.40 -21.75 -2.33
C ILE A 69 3.78 -22.37 -2.61
N GLN A 70 3.83 -23.70 -2.68
CA GLN A 70 5.05 -24.41 -3.04
C GLN A 70 5.37 -24.20 -4.53
N GLU A 71 6.36 -23.36 -4.84
CA GLU A 71 6.70 -22.99 -6.23
C GLU A 71 7.04 -24.19 -7.14
N SER A 72 7.49 -25.32 -6.59
CA SER A 72 7.77 -26.53 -7.38
C SER A 72 6.52 -27.26 -7.88
N SER A 73 5.33 -26.98 -7.33
CA SER A 73 4.06 -27.53 -7.84
C SER A 73 3.44 -26.68 -8.94
N ILE A 74 3.97 -25.47 -9.18
CA ILE A 74 3.52 -24.57 -10.24
C ILE A 74 4.30 -24.89 -11.52
N TYR A 75 3.60 -25.04 -12.64
CA TYR A 75 4.20 -25.25 -13.96
C TYR A 75 3.78 -24.15 -14.92
N PHE A 76 4.73 -23.68 -15.72
CA PHE A 76 4.50 -22.74 -16.81
C PHE A 76 4.76 -23.40 -18.14
N ARG A 77 3.93 -23.07 -19.13
CA ARG A 77 4.15 -23.47 -20.52
C ARG A 77 5.25 -22.61 -21.14
N CYS A 78 6.30 -23.22 -21.66
CA CYS A 78 7.32 -22.50 -22.41
C CYS A 78 6.84 -22.23 -23.85
N ASN A 79 6.66 -20.96 -24.20
CA ASN A 79 6.23 -20.55 -25.55
C ASN A 79 7.25 -20.83 -26.67
N ASN A 80 8.50 -21.20 -26.34
CA ASN A 80 9.52 -21.51 -27.35
C ASN A 80 9.60 -22.99 -27.71
N CYS A 81 9.29 -23.89 -26.78
CA CYS A 81 9.42 -25.33 -27.00
C CYS A 81 8.18 -26.14 -26.62
N ASP A 82 7.10 -25.47 -26.23
CA ASP A 82 5.83 -26.08 -25.88
C ASP A 82 5.99 -27.21 -24.87
N ARG A 83 6.77 -26.95 -23.81
CA ARG A 83 6.92 -27.86 -22.68
C ARG A 83 6.43 -27.19 -21.41
N ASP A 84 5.85 -28.01 -20.54
CA ASP A 84 5.50 -27.58 -19.19
C ASP A 84 6.75 -27.70 -18.31
N ILE A 85 7.16 -26.58 -17.74
CA ILE A 85 8.38 -26.44 -16.96
C ILE A 85 7.99 -25.94 -15.58
N SER A 86 8.51 -26.58 -14.53
CA SER A 86 8.25 -26.12 -13.16
C SER A 86 8.75 -24.69 -12.96
N ALA A 87 8.00 -23.88 -12.22
CA ALA A 87 8.26 -22.45 -12.03
C ALA A 87 9.69 -22.19 -11.53
N ASN A 88 10.13 -22.96 -10.53
CA ASN A 88 11.47 -22.88 -9.95
C ASN A 88 12.62 -23.29 -10.91
N ARG A 89 12.33 -23.90 -12.06
CA ARG A 89 13.32 -24.29 -13.08
C ARG A 89 13.19 -23.48 -14.36
N TYR A 90 12.23 -22.55 -14.43
CA TYR A 90 11.92 -21.84 -15.66
C TYR A 90 13.11 -21.01 -16.18
N ALA A 91 13.82 -20.29 -15.31
CA ALA A 91 14.99 -19.51 -15.70
C ALA A 91 16.12 -20.38 -16.30
N ALA A 92 16.52 -21.46 -15.61
CA ALA A 92 17.54 -22.40 -16.11
C ALA A 92 17.10 -23.11 -17.40
N HIS A 93 15.79 -23.31 -17.58
CA HIS A 93 15.25 -23.80 -18.84
C HIS A 93 15.41 -22.76 -19.95
N LEU A 94 15.05 -21.49 -19.73
CA LEU A 94 15.17 -20.42 -20.72
C LEU A 94 16.59 -20.29 -21.26
N GLU A 95 17.62 -20.34 -20.40
CA GLU A 95 19.02 -20.32 -20.81
C GLU A 95 19.32 -21.39 -21.85
N ARG A 96 18.92 -22.64 -21.60
CA ARG A 96 19.19 -23.77 -22.52
C ARG A 96 18.30 -23.76 -23.74
N CYS A 97 17.04 -23.40 -23.55
CA CYS A 97 16.00 -23.43 -24.56
C CYS A 97 16.25 -22.34 -25.62
N MET A 98 16.62 -21.14 -25.18
CA MET A 98 16.94 -20.02 -26.07
C MET A 98 18.37 -20.09 -26.62
N SER A 99 19.35 -20.59 -25.86
CA SER A 99 20.73 -20.73 -26.36
C SER A 99 20.90 -21.76 -27.47
N ARG A 100 19.94 -22.68 -27.64
CA ARG A 100 19.94 -23.64 -28.76
C ARG A 100 19.89 -22.96 -30.14
N GLY A 101 19.45 -21.71 -30.23
CA GLY A 101 19.46 -20.92 -31.48
C GLY A 101 20.75 -20.16 -31.78
N ASN A 102 21.63 -19.95 -30.78
CA ASN A 102 22.86 -19.14 -30.91
C ASN A 102 24.14 -19.95 -31.14
N ARG A 103 24.06 -21.28 -31.23
CA ARG A 103 25.13 -22.12 -31.80
C ARG A 103 24.87 -22.33 -33.29
N LYS A 104 24.95 -21.28 -34.09
CA LYS A 104 25.29 -21.40 -35.51
C LYS A 104 26.80 -21.16 -35.63
N THR A 105 27.49 -22.23 -35.97
CA THR A 105 28.80 -22.25 -36.65
C THR A 105 28.90 -21.21 -37.74
#